data_AF-R7IP60-F1
#
_entry.id   AF-R7IP60-F1
#
_cell.length_a   1.000
_cell.length_b   1.000
_cell.length_c   1.000
_cell.angle_alpha   90.00
_cell.angle_beta   90.00
_cell.angle_gamma   90.00
#
_symmetry.space_group_name_H-M   'P 1'
#
loop_
_entity.id
_entity.type
_entity.pdbx_description
1 polymer ?
#
loop_
_entity_poly.entity_id
_entity_poly.type
_entity_poly.pdbx_seq_one_letter_code
_entity_poly.pdbx_strand_id
1 'polypeptide(L)'
;MKAAQEENVRQKAEIEKKAKAAKAARDDQLQAAIAQQQKKEAAAKKAAADASQQRWVIPVGAFSDPAAAKKVVANGRANGVSLSTSSVKSGSTTLTRVIAGPFKTRDQAEAAEAKLAMAGIRTGGVHQAK
;
A
#
# COMPACT_ATOMS: atom_id res chain seq x y z
N MET A 1 43.65 55.04 -13.87
CA MET A 1 42.48 54.19 -14.20
C MET A 1 42.81 52.70 -14.04
N LYS A 2 43.18 52.23 -12.84
CA LYS A 2 43.52 50.81 -12.57
C LYS A 2 42.64 50.15 -11.49
N ALA A 3 41.95 50.95 -10.67
CA ALA A 3 41.09 50.46 -9.58
C ALA A 3 39.72 49.94 -10.03
N ALA A 4 39.20 50.39 -11.18
CA ALA A 4 37.88 50.00 -11.66
C ALA A 4 37.84 48.62 -12.35
N GLN A 5 38.99 48.08 -12.76
CA GLN A 5 39.07 46.84 -13.53
C GLN A 5 39.20 45.60 -12.62
N GLU A 6 39.76 45.73 -11.41
CA GLU A 6 39.85 44.65 -10.43
C GLU A 6 38.51 44.32 -9.76
N GLU A 7 37.63 45.31 -9.56
CA GLU A 7 36.30 45.10 -8.98
C GLU A 7 35.37 44.35 -9.94
N ASN A 8 35.48 44.63 -11.25
CA ASN A 8 34.66 44.00 -12.29
C ASN A 8 35.00 42.51 -12.48
N VAL A 9 36.28 42.14 -12.35
CA VAL A 9 36.73 40.74 -12.43
C VAL A 9 36.30 39.94 -11.19
N ARG A 10 36.36 40.53 -10.00
CA ARG A 10 35.87 39.89 -8.77
C ARG A 10 34.35 39.70 -8.78
N GLN A 11 33.59 40.67 -9.31
CA GLN A 11 32.14 40.54 -9.47
C GLN A 11 31.76 39.46 -10.49
N LYS A 12 32.46 39.34 -11.62
CA LYS A 12 32.23 38.24 -12.58
C LYS A 12 32.51 36.86 -11.98
N ALA A 13 33.59 36.72 -11.20
CA ALA A 13 33.95 35.45 -10.57
C ALA A 13 32.93 35.01 -9.47
N GLU A 14 32.38 35.95 -8.71
CA GLU A 14 31.30 35.67 -7.74
C GLU A 14 29.98 35.28 -8.42
N ILE A 15 29.60 35.93 -9.52
CA ILE A 15 28.38 35.61 -10.26
C ILE A 15 28.47 34.21 -10.86
N GLU A 16 29.62 33.83 -11.40
CA GLU A 16 29.82 32.51 -12.01
C GLU A 16 29.84 31.39 -10.95
N LYS A 17 30.44 31.65 -9.78
CA LYS A 17 30.42 30.73 -8.64
C LYS A 17 29.02 30.55 -8.06
N LYS A 18 28.23 31.61 -7.98
CA LYS A 18 26.84 31.59 -7.50
C LYS A 18 25.90 30.93 -8.51
N ALA A 19 26.13 31.12 -9.81
CA ALA A 19 25.40 30.43 -10.88
C ALA A 19 25.69 28.93 -10.92
N LYS A 20 26.94 28.51 -10.69
CA LYS A 20 27.32 27.09 -10.64
C LYS A 20 26.75 26.39 -9.40
N ALA A 21 26.72 27.07 -8.25
CA ALA A 21 26.09 26.56 -7.04
C ALA A 21 24.55 26.46 -7.17
N ALA A 22 23.90 27.42 -7.82
CA ALA A 22 22.46 27.38 -8.07
C ALA A 22 22.04 26.30 -9.07
N LYS A 23 22.91 25.95 -10.03
CA LYS A 23 22.69 24.86 -10.97
C LYS A 23 22.81 23.50 -10.27
N ALA A 24 23.88 23.29 -9.50
CA ALA A 24 24.08 22.05 -8.75
C ALA A 24 22.94 21.76 -7.76
N ALA A 25 22.41 22.78 -7.08
CA ALA A 25 21.27 22.62 -6.17
C ALA A 25 19.96 22.25 -6.91
N ARG A 26 19.77 22.68 -8.16
CA ARG A 26 18.60 22.34 -8.98
C ARG A 26 18.67 20.92 -9.53
N ASP A 27 19.86 20.47 -9.92
CA ASP A 27 20.08 19.10 -10.38
C ASP A 27 19.84 18.08 -9.25
N ASP A 28 20.33 18.35 -8.03
CA ASP A 28 20.06 17.53 -6.84
C ASP A 28 18.57 17.47 -6.47
N GLN A 29 17.87 18.61 -6.54
CA GLN A 29 16.43 18.68 -6.28
C GLN A 29 15.60 17.94 -7.33
N LEU A 30 15.99 18.02 -8.61
CA LEU A 30 15.33 17.30 -9.69
C LEU A 30 15.52 15.79 -9.53
N GLN A 31 16.72 15.35 -9.16
CA GLN A 31 17.03 13.93 -8.98
C GLN A 31 16.31 13.34 -7.74
N ALA A 32 16.20 14.11 -6.66
CA ALA A 32 15.39 13.72 -5.50
C ALA A 32 13.89 13.64 -5.82
N ALA A 33 13.35 14.55 -6.63
CA ALA A 33 11.95 14.51 -7.06
C ALA A 33 11.64 13.31 -7.95
N ILE A 34 12.54 12.99 -8.90
CA ILE A 34 12.41 11.81 -9.77
C ILE A 34 12.46 10.52 -8.94
N ALA A 35 13.38 10.41 -7.97
CA ALA A 35 13.47 9.24 -7.10
C ALA A 35 12.20 9.07 -6.23
N GLN A 36 11.60 10.16 -5.76
CA GLN A 36 10.35 10.12 -5.00
C GLN A 36 9.15 9.73 -5.88
N GLN A 37 9.07 10.22 -7.12
CA GLN A 37 8.03 9.83 -8.08
C GLN A 37 8.15 8.36 -8.46
N GLN A 38 9.35 7.88 -8.78
CA GLN A 38 9.59 6.48 -9.12
C GLN A 38 9.24 5.53 -7.97
N LYS A 39 9.50 5.92 -6.71
CA LYS A 39 9.13 5.11 -5.53
C LYS A 39 7.62 5.07 -5.31
N LYS A 40 6.90 6.14 -5.65
CA LYS A 40 5.43 6.22 -5.56
C LYS A 40 4.75 5.45 -6.69
N GLU A 41 5.31 5.48 -7.89
CA GLU A 41 4.82 4.73 -9.06
C GLU A 41 5.09 3.22 -8.95
N ALA A 42 6.22 2.81 -8.38
CA ALA A 42 6.51 1.39 -8.10
C ALA A 42 5.56 0.80 -7.04
N ALA A 43 5.17 1.60 -6.03
CA ALA A 43 4.17 1.21 -5.04
C ALA A 43 2.76 1.13 -5.65
N ALA A 44 2.41 2.06 -6.54
CA ALA A 44 1.14 2.06 -7.25
C ALA A 44 1.02 0.91 -8.26
N LYS A 45 2.10 0.57 -8.98
CA LYS A 45 2.13 -0.59 -9.89
C LYS A 45 2.06 -1.92 -9.15
N LYS A 46 2.64 -2.04 -7.95
CA LYS A 46 2.45 -3.22 -7.10
C LYS A 46 1.02 -3.34 -6.57
N ALA A 47 0.36 -2.23 -6.23
CA ALA A 47 -1.04 -2.23 -5.81
C ALA A 47 -2.02 -2.54 -6.98
N ALA A 48 -1.71 -2.05 -8.19
CA ALA A 48 -2.53 -2.26 -9.38
C ALA A 48 -2.35 -3.63 -10.04
N ALA A 49 -1.13 -4.19 -10.06
CA ALA A 49 -0.89 -5.56 -10.54
C ALA A 49 -1.53 -6.63 -9.63
N ASP A 50 -1.78 -6.28 -8.38
CA ASP A 50 -2.50 -7.14 -7.44
C ASP A 50 -4.02 -7.08 -7.72
N ALA A 51 -4.56 -5.99 -8.26
CA ALA A 51 -5.99 -5.84 -8.55
C ALA A 51 -6.48 -6.63 -9.78
N SER A 52 -5.59 -7.05 -10.68
CA SER A 52 -5.95 -7.78 -11.92
C SER A 52 -5.74 -9.30 -11.87
N GLN A 53 -5.17 -9.82 -10.78
CA GLN A 53 -5.13 -11.25 -10.53
C GLN A 53 -6.49 -11.66 -9.95
N GLN A 54 -7.19 -12.61 -10.55
CA GLN A 54 -8.42 -13.17 -9.99
C GLN A 54 -8.14 -13.69 -8.57
N ARG A 55 -8.51 -12.92 -7.54
CA ARG A 55 -8.23 -13.26 -6.14
C ARG A 55 -9.40 -14.02 -5.56
N TRP A 56 -9.13 -15.12 -4.89
CA TRP A 56 -10.13 -15.92 -4.19
C TRP A 56 -10.23 -15.46 -2.75
N VAL A 57 -11.43 -15.40 -2.21
CA VAL A 57 -11.72 -14.92 -0.87
C VAL A 57 -12.73 -15.84 -0.19
N ILE A 58 -12.68 -15.90 1.13
CA ILE A 58 -13.60 -16.73 1.93
C ILE A 58 -14.31 -15.81 2.90
N PRO A 59 -15.56 -15.40 2.64
CA PRO A 59 -16.33 -14.65 3.61
C PRO A 59 -16.58 -15.52 4.84
N VAL A 60 -16.17 -15.03 6.00
CA VAL A 60 -16.40 -15.72 7.29
C VAL A 60 -17.71 -15.24 7.91
N GLY A 61 -18.03 -13.96 7.73
CA GLY A 61 -19.29 -13.38 8.20
C GLY A 61 -19.26 -11.86 8.22
N ALA A 62 -20.39 -11.26 8.57
CA ALA A 62 -20.50 -9.83 8.85
C ALA A 62 -21.01 -9.64 10.28
N PHE A 63 -20.26 -8.90 11.09
CA PHE A 63 -20.52 -8.72 12.50
C PHE A 63 -20.95 -7.28 12.78
N SER A 64 -22.02 -7.08 13.53
CA SER A 64 -22.41 -5.75 14.01
C SER A 64 -21.42 -5.21 15.06
N ASP A 65 -20.73 -6.11 15.77
CA ASP A 65 -19.69 -5.77 16.74
C ASP A 65 -18.28 -5.91 16.15
N PRO A 66 -17.48 -4.84 16.06
CA PRO A 66 -16.10 -4.91 15.59
C PRO A 66 -15.18 -5.72 16.52
N ALA A 67 -15.47 -5.84 17.82
CA ALA A 67 -14.65 -6.64 18.73
C ALA A 67 -14.80 -8.15 18.45
N ALA A 68 -16.03 -8.62 18.21
CA ALA A 68 -16.29 -9.98 17.74
C ALA A 68 -15.55 -10.29 16.43
N ALA A 69 -15.59 -9.37 15.46
CA ALA A 69 -14.87 -9.53 14.20
C ALA A 69 -13.34 -9.68 14.40
N LYS A 70 -12.76 -8.86 15.29
CA LYS A 70 -11.33 -8.95 15.62
C LYS A 70 -10.95 -10.28 16.25
N LYS A 71 -11.78 -10.86 17.12
CA LYS A 71 -11.54 -12.19 17.71
C LYS A 71 -11.48 -13.28 16.64
N VAL A 72 -12.40 -13.24 15.67
CA VAL A 72 -12.41 -14.19 14.55
C VAL A 72 -11.15 -14.05 13.70
N VAL A 73 -10.73 -12.81 13.40
CA VAL A 73 -9.47 -12.56 12.68
C VAL A 73 -8.27 -13.09 13.45
N ALA A 74 -8.19 -12.85 14.76
CA ALA A 74 -7.10 -13.34 15.59
C ALA A 74 -7.05 -14.88 15.62
N ASN A 75 -8.20 -15.53 15.77
CA ASN A 75 -8.28 -16.99 15.76
C ASN A 75 -7.87 -17.58 14.41
N GLY A 76 -8.37 -17.02 13.30
CA GLY A 76 -7.98 -17.48 11.97
C GLY A 76 -6.48 -17.31 11.70
N ARG A 77 -5.90 -16.18 12.14
CA ARG A 77 -4.45 -15.92 12.02
C ARG A 77 -3.61 -16.87 12.87
N ALA A 78 -4.06 -17.21 14.08
CA ALA A 78 -3.40 -18.20 14.93
C ALA A 78 -3.35 -19.60 14.26
N ASN A 79 -4.32 -19.91 13.39
CA ASN A 79 -4.38 -21.14 12.60
C ASN A 79 -3.68 -21.02 11.23
N GLY A 80 -2.89 -19.96 11.01
CA GLY A 80 -2.12 -19.76 9.78
C GLY A 80 -2.96 -19.32 8.58
N VAL A 81 -4.15 -18.77 8.80
CA VAL A 81 -5.01 -18.22 7.75
C VAL A 81 -5.07 -16.70 7.89
N SER A 82 -4.76 -15.98 6.82
CA SER A 82 -4.80 -14.52 6.81
C SER A 82 -6.24 -14.02 6.67
N LEU A 83 -6.78 -13.39 7.73
CA LEU A 83 -8.09 -12.74 7.72
C LEU A 83 -7.96 -11.22 7.79
N SER A 84 -8.92 -10.56 7.15
CA SER A 84 -9.06 -9.12 7.03
C SER A 84 -10.48 -8.69 7.39
N THR A 85 -10.61 -7.53 8.01
CA THR A 85 -11.91 -6.90 8.27
C THR A 85 -12.16 -5.75 7.31
N SER A 86 -13.39 -5.61 6.82
CA SER A 86 -13.82 -4.44 6.04
C SER A 86 -15.16 -3.93 6.57
N SER A 87 -15.25 -2.62 6.79
CA SER A 87 -16.50 -1.98 7.21
C SER A 87 -17.42 -1.81 6.00
N VAL A 88 -18.60 -2.40 6.06
CA VAL A 88 -19.63 -2.34 5.03
C VAL A 88 -20.88 -1.72 5.62
N LYS A 89 -21.38 -0.65 4.99
CA LYS A 89 -22.67 -0.06 5.35
C LYS A 89 -23.79 -0.88 4.71
N SER A 90 -24.71 -1.39 5.54
CA SER A 90 -25.89 -2.15 5.15
C SER A 90 -27.12 -1.37 5.61
N GLY A 91 -27.69 -0.55 4.73
CA GLY A 91 -28.77 0.37 5.08
C GLY A 91 -28.35 1.39 6.15
N SER A 92 -29.03 1.36 7.30
CA SER A 92 -28.72 2.22 8.45
C SER A 92 -27.60 1.69 9.35
N THR A 93 -27.17 0.44 9.17
CA THR A 93 -26.19 -0.21 10.07
C THR A 93 -24.82 -0.35 9.40
N THR A 94 -23.75 -0.14 10.15
CA THR A 94 -22.39 -0.46 9.73
C THR A 94 -22.02 -1.85 10.26
N LEU A 95 -21.67 -2.77 9.36
CA LEU A 95 -21.23 -4.12 9.70
C LEU A 95 -19.73 -4.26 9.41
N THR A 96 -19.05 -4.99 10.29
CA THR A 96 -17.65 -5.39 10.09
C THR A 96 -17.63 -6.76 9.41
N ARG A 97 -17.39 -6.77 8.10
CA ARG A 97 -17.23 -8.01 7.35
C ARG A 97 -15.85 -8.60 7.58
N VAL A 98 -15.77 -9.88 7.92
CA VAL A 98 -14.53 -10.64 8.02
C VAL A 98 -14.40 -11.53 6.80
N ILE A 99 -13.25 -11.45 6.15
CA ILE A 99 -12.92 -12.21 4.94
C ILE A 99 -11.53 -12.80 5.13
N ALA A 100 -11.36 -14.08 4.79
CA ALA A 100 -10.03 -14.68 4.68
C ALA A 100 -9.50 -14.55 3.25
N GLY A 101 -8.20 -14.27 3.15
CA GLY A 101 -7.55 -13.98 1.87
C GLY A 101 -7.87 -12.57 1.38
N PRO A 102 -7.07 -12.11 0.43
CA PRO A 102 -7.10 -12.70 -0.90
C PRO A 102 -6.07 -13.82 -1.14
N PHE A 103 -6.52 -14.91 -1.75
CA PHE A 103 -5.71 -16.05 -2.21
C PHE A 103 -5.51 -15.99 -3.73
N LYS A 104 -4.36 -16.48 -4.19
CA LYS A 104 -3.99 -16.43 -5.61
C LYS A 104 -4.73 -17.47 -6.45
N THR A 105 -5.04 -18.61 -5.85
CA THR A 105 -5.73 -19.74 -6.51
C THR A 105 -6.88 -20.23 -5.64
N ARG A 106 -7.84 -20.92 -6.29
CA ARG A 106 -8.97 -21.55 -5.59
C ARG A 106 -8.49 -22.60 -4.59
N ASP A 107 -7.53 -23.43 -5.00
CA ASP A 107 -6.96 -24.49 -4.15
C ASP A 107 -6.36 -23.95 -2.84
N GLN A 108 -5.66 -22.82 -2.90
CA GLN A 108 -5.16 -22.13 -1.70
C GLN A 108 -6.29 -21.65 -0.78
N ALA A 109 -7.40 -21.18 -1.37
CA ALA A 109 -8.56 -20.76 -0.61
C ALA A 109 -9.30 -21.98 -0.01
N GLU A 110 -9.44 -23.08 -0.73
CA GLU A 110 -10.06 -24.32 -0.21
C GLU A 110 -9.23 -24.92 0.94
N ALA A 111 -7.90 -24.93 0.82
CA ALA A 111 -7.02 -25.34 1.91
C ALA A 111 -7.14 -24.42 3.14
N ALA A 112 -7.28 -23.11 2.92
CA ALA A 112 -7.51 -22.15 3.99
C ALA A 112 -8.91 -22.33 4.62
N GLU A 113 -9.94 -22.62 3.83
CA GLU A 113 -11.28 -22.91 4.31
C GLU A 113 -11.27 -24.14 5.22
N ALA A 114 -10.62 -25.23 4.80
CA ALA A 114 -10.48 -26.43 5.60
C ALA A 114 -9.83 -26.13 6.97
N LYS A 115 -8.77 -25.30 6.99
CA LYS A 115 -8.15 -24.85 8.24
C LYS A 115 -9.09 -24.04 9.12
N LEU A 116 -9.89 -23.15 8.53
CA LEU A 116 -10.89 -22.38 9.27
C LEU A 116 -11.98 -23.28 9.85
N ALA A 117 -12.45 -24.27 9.08
CA ALA A 117 -13.41 -25.26 9.53
C ALA A 117 -12.86 -26.10 10.69
N MET A 118 -11.60 -26.55 10.60
CA MET A 118 -10.91 -27.25 11.71
C MET A 118 -10.75 -26.37 12.95
N ALA A 119 -10.58 -25.05 12.78
CA ALA A 119 -10.56 -24.08 13.86
C ALA A 119 -11.96 -23.74 14.44
N GLY A 120 -13.02 -24.41 13.97
CA GLY A 120 -14.40 -24.17 14.38
C GLY A 120 -15.01 -22.87 13.84
N ILE A 121 -14.35 -22.23 12.87
CA ILE A 121 -14.81 -20.99 12.24
C ILE A 121 -15.68 -21.37 11.04
N ARG A 122 -16.97 -21.06 11.10
CA ARG A 122 -17.87 -21.24 9.95
C ARG A 122 -17.57 -20.23 8.84
N THR A 123 -17.44 -20.72 7.62
CA THR A 123 -17.18 -19.95 6.40
C THR A 123 -18.38 -20.01 5.46
N GLY A 124 -18.51 -19.02 4.57
CA GLY A 124 -19.53 -18.95 3.53
C GLY A 124 -19.11 -19.58 2.19
N GLY A 125 -18.08 -20.44 2.18
CA GLY A 125 -17.50 -21.01 0.97
C GLY A 125 -16.36 -20.16 0.37
N VAL A 126 -15.73 -20.68 -0.68
CA VAL A 126 -14.71 -19.99 -1.47
C VAL A 126 -15.39 -19.20 -2.60
N HIS A 127 -15.13 -17.89 -2.67
CA HIS A 127 -15.68 -16.96 -3.65
C HIS A 127 -14.57 -16.32 -4.47
N GLN A 128 -14.81 -16.06 -5.74
CA GLN A 128 -13.92 -15.21 -6.53
C GLN A 128 -14.24 -13.75 -6.24
N ALA A 129 -13.24 -12.97 -5.79
CA ALA A 129 -13.37 -11.53 -5.67
C ALA A 129 -13.39 -10.92 -7.08
N LYS A 130 -14.43 -10.13 -7.36
CA LYS A 130 -14.66 -9.44 -8.63
C LYS A 130 -14.04 -8.05 -8.62
#